data_AF-A0AAV2S5R1-F1
#
_entry.id   AF-A0AAV2S5R1-F1
#
_cell.length_a   1.000
_cell.length_b   1.000
_cell.length_c   1.000
_cell.angle_alpha   90.00
_cell.angle_beta   90.00
_cell.angle_gamma   90.00
#
_symmetry.space_group_name_H-M   'P 1'
#
loop_
_entity.id
_entity.type
_entity.pdbx_description
1 polymer ?
#
loop_
_entity_poly.entity_id
_entity_poly.type
_entity_poly.pdbx_seq_one_letter_code
_entity_poly.pdbx_strand_id
1 'polypeptide(L)'
;NIYLGGYTSMSKGSFKLDDSVSQEARFAVYYYEVSHVGNTIQLTSPSGKIMSDITMQGEDGDASIIFVNIPSAERGVWQYKVENRADSHQSIQIQVTASKSKTREMNLKIWTSSSTAFINASDLVHPNIVYAELKDSSLPVLNARVVAKLE
;
A
#
# COMPACT_ATOMS: atom_id res chain seq x y z
N ASN A 1 4.84 -18.39 43.02
CA ASN A 1 3.50 -18.52 42.42
C ASN A 1 3.66 -18.60 40.91
N ILE A 2 3.31 -19.76 40.35
CA ILE A 2 3.50 -20.08 38.93
C ILE A 2 2.16 -19.78 38.26
N TYR A 3 2.08 -18.70 37.48
CA TYR A 3 0.90 -18.45 36.65
C TYR A 3 1.02 -19.32 35.39
N LEU A 4 0.29 -20.43 35.38
CA LEU A 4 -0.03 -21.20 34.18
C LEU A 4 -1.12 -20.44 33.41
N GLY A 5 -0.72 -19.41 32.67
CA GLY A 5 -1.58 -18.66 31.77
C GLY A 5 -1.11 -18.84 30.33
N GLY A 6 -1.86 -19.65 29.57
CA GLY A 6 -1.85 -19.71 28.10
C GLY A 6 -0.55 -20.15 27.42
N TYR A 7 -0.60 -21.23 26.63
CA TYR A 7 0.39 -21.53 25.60
C TYR A 7 0.79 -20.24 24.87
N THR A 8 2.09 -20.00 24.64
CA THR A 8 2.59 -18.88 23.83
C THR A 8 1.72 -18.74 22.57
N SER A 9 0.85 -17.72 22.54
CA SER A 9 -0.17 -17.62 21.51
C SER A 9 0.41 -16.82 20.35
N MET A 10 0.43 -17.39 19.16
CA MET A 10 0.89 -16.66 17.98
C MET A 10 -0.32 -16.01 17.33
N SER A 11 -0.39 -14.67 17.38
CA SER A 11 -1.31 -13.91 16.55
C SER A 11 -0.80 -13.93 15.12
N LYS A 12 -1.61 -14.46 14.20
CA LYS A 12 -1.28 -14.57 12.77
C LYS A 12 -2.34 -13.87 11.94
N GLY A 13 -1.91 -13.28 10.84
CA GLY A 13 -2.83 -12.70 9.88
C GLY A 13 -2.11 -12.19 8.64
N SER A 14 -2.83 -11.42 7.86
CA SER A 14 -2.34 -10.88 6.60
C SER A 14 -2.89 -9.49 6.33
N PHE A 15 -2.14 -8.70 5.56
CA PHE A 15 -2.59 -7.42 5.01
C PHE A 15 -2.16 -7.31 3.55
N LYS A 16 -2.85 -6.46 2.78
CA LYS A 16 -2.55 -6.25 1.36
C LYS A 16 -2.02 -4.83 1.16
N LEU A 17 -0.94 -4.71 0.40
CA LEU A 17 -0.45 -3.44 -0.14
C LEU A 17 -0.56 -3.50 -1.66
N ASP A 18 -1.24 -2.52 -2.26
CA ASP A 18 -1.40 -2.39 -3.70
C ASP A 18 -0.94 -1.01 -4.17
N ASP A 19 -1.16 -0.70 -5.44
CA ASP A 19 -0.64 0.52 -6.07
C ASP A 19 -1.39 1.79 -5.64
N SER A 20 -2.47 1.66 -4.85
CA SER A 20 -3.14 2.82 -4.26
C SER A 20 -2.34 3.48 -3.12
N VAL A 21 -1.36 2.77 -2.55
CA VAL A 21 -0.53 3.24 -1.42
C VAL A 21 0.95 3.38 -1.80
N SER A 22 1.71 4.16 -1.03
CA SER A 22 3.15 4.35 -1.22
C SER A 22 3.92 3.03 -1.08
N GLN A 23 5.18 3.02 -1.53
CA GLN A 23 6.09 1.91 -1.25
C GLN A 23 6.55 1.90 0.21
N GLU A 24 6.48 3.04 0.90
CA GLU A 24 6.72 3.12 2.33
C GLU A 24 5.45 2.69 3.09
N ALA A 25 5.61 1.71 3.99
CA ALA A 25 4.59 1.27 4.92
C ALA A 25 5.15 1.08 6.33
N ARG A 26 4.29 1.11 7.33
CA ARG A 26 4.62 0.81 8.73
C ARG A 26 3.66 -0.25 9.25
N PHE A 27 4.24 -1.30 9.84
CA PHE A 27 3.51 -2.27 10.64
C PHE A 27 3.70 -1.93 12.11
N ALA A 28 2.62 -1.86 12.87
CA ALA A 28 2.63 -1.49 14.28
C ALA A 28 1.83 -2.50 15.12
N VAL A 29 2.36 -2.80 16.30
CA VAL A 29 1.71 -3.57 17.36
C VAL A 29 1.57 -2.66 18.56
N TYR A 30 0.33 -2.39 18.95
CA TYR A 30 -0.03 -1.61 20.11
C TYR A 30 -0.36 -2.56 21.27
N TYR A 31 0.18 -2.25 22.45
CA TYR A 31 -0.02 -3.01 23.67
C TYR A 31 0.03 -2.10 24.90
N TYR A 32 -0.59 -2.54 25.99
CA TYR A 32 -0.67 -1.77 27.24
C TYR A 32 0.42 -2.13 28.25
N GLU A 33 0.87 -3.38 28.30
CA GLU A 33 1.98 -3.80 29.17
C GLU A 33 3.01 -4.59 28.36
N VAL A 34 4.29 -4.37 28.66
CA VAL A 34 5.41 -5.01 27.96
C VAL A 34 5.35 -6.54 28.02
N SER A 35 4.75 -7.09 29.08
CA SER A 35 4.52 -8.52 29.27
C SER A 35 3.58 -9.13 28.22
N HIS A 36 2.74 -8.33 27.54
CA HIS A 36 1.71 -8.80 26.60
C HIS A 36 2.24 -9.14 25.21
N VAL A 37 3.45 -8.69 24.90
CA VAL A 37 4.08 -8.93 23.60
C VAL A 37 5.38 -9.69 23.82
N GLY A 38 5.61 -10.71 22.99
CA GLY A 38 6.86 -11.43 23.00
C GLY A 38 7.94 -10.77 22.15
N ASN A 39 9.05 -11.48 21.98
CA ASN A 39 10.18 -10.96 21.18
C ASN A 39 10.00 -11.24 19.68
N THR A 40 8.99 -12.03 19.31
CA THR A 40 8.78 -12.44 17.93
C THR A 40 7.80 -11.52 17.21
N ILE A 41 8.31 -10.73 16.27
CA ILE A 41 7.52 -10.10 15.21
C ILE A 41 8.15 -10.49 13.89
N GLN A 42 7.39 -11.21 13.08
CA GLN A 42 7.84 -11.70 11.80
C GLN A 42 6.87 -11.24 10.72
N LEU A 43 7.40 -10.54 9.71
CA LEU A 43 6.68 -10.25 8.47
C LEU A 43 7.22 -11.15 7.36
N THR A 44 6.34 -11.66 6.52
CA THR A 44 6.68 -12.41 5.31
C THR A 44 6.12 -11.66 4.12
N SER A 45 7.01 -11.25 3.21
CA SER A 45 6.64 -10.53 2.00
C SER A 45 5.93 -11.44 0.99
N PRO A 46 5.25 -10.88 -0.02
CA PRO A 46 4.63 -11.64 -1.11
C PRO A 46 5.60 -12.58 -1.85
N SER A 47 6.86 -12.20 -2.01
CA SER A 47 7.91 -13.07 -2.58
C SER A 47 8.43 -14.14 -1.62
N GLY A 48 7.98 -14.14 -0.36
CA GLY A 48 8.41 -15.08 0.67
C GLY A 48 9.60 -14.60 1.51
N LYS A 49 10.08 -13.37 1.32
CA LYS A 49 11.18 -12.82 2.13
C LYS A 49 10.70 -12.58 3.57
N ILE A 50 11.45 -13.09 4.53
CA ILE A 50 11.17 -12.93 5.96
C ILE A 50 11.89 -11.69 6.49
N MET A 51 11.17 -10.87 7.28
CA MET A 51 11.69 -9.74 8.04
C MET A 51 11.42 -9.98 9.52
N SER A 52 12.47 -10.13 10.34
CA SER A 52 12.40 -10.49 11.76
C SER A 52 13.09 -9.51 12.72
N ASP A 53 13.95 -8.62 12.23
CA ASP A 53 15.02 -8.02 13.07
C ASP A 53 15.04 -6.49 13.16
N ILE A 54 14.07 -5.77 12.59
CA ILE A 54 14.05 -4.30 12.61
C ILE A 54 12.81 -3.82 13.36
N THR A 55 12.85 -4.02 14.66
CA THR A 55 11.75 -3.74 15.57
C THR A 55 12.13 -2.58 16.47
N MET A 56 11.47 -1.43 16.31
CA MET A 56 11.69 -0.26 17.15
C MET A 56 10.58 -0.16 18.20
N GLN A 57 10.94 0.14 19.45
CA GLN A 57 9.99 0.41 20.53
C GLN A 57 9.77 1.92 20.67
N GLY A 58 8.56 2.32 21.03
CA GLY A 58 8.19 3.69 21.35
C GLY A 58 6.91 3.76 22.18
N GLU A 59 6.42 4.98 22.39
CA GLU A 59 5.17 5.27 23.09
C GLU A 59 4.28 6.16 22.20
N ASP A 60 2.98 5.89 22.19
CA ASP A 60 1.95 6.67 21.49
C ASP A 60 0.79 6.92 22.46
N GLY A 61 0.85 8.07 23.15
CA GLY A 61 -0.06 8.38 24.26
C GLY A 61 0.10 7.40 25.43
N ASP A 62 -1.00 6.77 25.83
CA ASP A 62 -1.02 5.78 26.93
C ASP A 62 -0.71 4.35 26.46
N ALA A 63 -0.44 4.14 25.18
CA ALA A 63 -0.12 2.83 24.62
C ALA A 63 1.38 2.72 24.29
N SER A 64 1.96 1.57 24.62
CA SER A 64 3.28 1.20 24.11
C SER A 64 3.14 0.66 22.68
N ILE A 65 4.10 1.03 21.83
CA ILE A 65 4.11 0.64 20.42
C ILE A 65 5.43 -0.06 20.08
N ILE A 66 5.29 -1.17 19.37
CA ILE A 66 6.38 -1.75 18.61
C ILE A 66 6.07 -1.57 17.13
N PHE A 67 7.02 -1.07 16.35
CA PHE A 67 6.82 -0.91 14.91
C PHE A 67 8.00 -1.39 14.06
N VAL A 68 7.66 -1.80 12.84
CA VAL A 68 8.57 -2.19 11.77
C VAL A 68 8.31 -1.26 10.59
N ASN A 69 9.33 -0.49 10.20
CA ASN A 69 9.28 0.31 8.98
C ASN A 69 9.62 -0.56 7.76
N ILE A 70 8.81 -0.46 6.72
CA ILE A 70 8.98 -1.18 5.45
C ILE A 70 9.22 -0.10 4.37
N PRO A 71 10.48 0.31 4.12
CA PRO A 71 10.77 1.45 3.25
C PRO A 71 10.49 1.17 1.77
N SER A 72 10.55 -0.09 1.35
CA SER A 72 10.22 -0.53 -0.01
C SER A 72 9.38 -1.80 0.06
N ALA A 73 8.09 -1.61 0.30
CA ALA A 73 7.12 -2.69 0.45
C ALA A 73 6.70 -3.24 -0.92
N GLU A 74 6.96 -4.53 -1.13
CA GLU A 74 6.40 -5.33 -2.23
C GLU A 74 4.87 -5.24 -2.28
N ARG A 75 4.33 -5.25 -3.51
CA ARG A 75 2.89 -5.34 -3.75
C ARG A 75 2.40 -6.77 -3.57
N GLY A 76 1.22 -6.90 -2.97
CA GLY A 76 0.57 -8.18 -2.74
C GLY A 76 0.21 -8.41 -1.28
N VAL A 77 0.02 -9.68 -0.94
CA VAL A 77 -0.40 -10.10 0.40
C VAL A 77 0.83 -10.39 1.25
N TRP A 78 0.97 -9.61 2.32
CA TRP A 78 1.94 -9.83 3.37
C TRP A 78 1.33 -10.68 4.47
N GLN A 79 2.14 -11.54 5.09
CA GLN A 79 1.74 -12.33 6.24
C GLN A 79 2.51 -11.86 7.46
N TYR A 80 1.88 -11.89 8.64
CA TYR A 80 2.54 -11.57 9.90
C TYR A 80 2.35 -12.68 10.92
N LYS A 81 3.32 -12.76 11.83
CA LYS A 81 3.24 -13.51 13.08
C LYS A 81 3.75 -12.64 14.21
N VAL A 82 2.96 -12.49 15.26
CA VAL A 82 3.30 -11.74 16.47
C VAL A 82 3.10 -12.66 17.66
N GLU A 83 4.11 -12.75 18.51
CA GLU A 83 3.97 -13.47 19.78
C GLU A 83 3.09 -12.64 20.73
N ASN A 84 1.90 -13.17 21.00
CA ASN A 84 0.89 -12.59 21.86
C ASN A 84 0.88 -13.34 23.20
N ARG A 85 1.17 -12.59 24.26
CA ARG A 85 1.21 -13.06 25.64
C ARG A 85 0.14 -12.38 26.51
N ALA A 86 -0.74 -11.60 25.90
CA ALA A 86 -1.89 -11.02 26.60
C ALA A 86 -2.82 -12.15 27.07
N ASP A 87 -3.33 -12.02 28.30
CA ASP A 87 -4.38 -12.91 28.78
C ASP A 87 -5.76 -12.51 28.20
N SER A 88 -6.80 -13.29 28.47
CA SER A 88 -8.14 -13.10 27.88
C SER A 88 -8.80 -11.73 28.17
N HIS A 89 -8.28 -10.95 29.12
CA HIS A 89 -8.83 -9.63 29.47
C HIS A 89 -8.10 -8.48 28.78
N GLN A 90 -7.03 -8.76 28.04
CA GLN A 90 -6.20 -7.75 27.39
C GLN A 90 -5.95 -8.14 25.92
N SER A 91 -5.95 -7.15 25.04
CA SER A 91 -5.76 -7.35 23.60
C SER A 91 -4.54 -6.61 23.09
N ILE A 92 -3.78 -7.22 22.20
CA ILE A 92 -2.86 -6.50 21.32
C ILE A 92 -3.62 -6.04 20.06
N GLN A 93 -3.32 -4.84 19.58
CA GLN A 93 -3.88 -4.32 18.34
C GLN A 93 -2.81 -4.24 17.27
N ILE A 94 -3.13 -4.69 16.07
CA ILE A 94 -2.23 -4.63 14.92
C ILE A 94 -2.77 -3.59 13.95
N GLN A 95 -1.90 -2.67 13.54
CA GLN A 95 -2.22 -1.64 12.57
C GLN A 95 -1.15 -1.59 11.48
N VAL A 96 -1.60 -1.43 10.24
CA VAL A 96 -0.72 -1.19 9.09
C VAL A 96 -1.09 0.14 8.50
N THR A 97 -0.10 1.02 8.35
CA THR A 97 -0.27 2.34 7.75
C THR A 97 0.65 2.52 6.57
N ALA A 98 0.15 3.18 5.53
CA ALA A 98 0.90 3.60 4.37
C ALA A 98 0.30 4.91 3.88
N SER A 99 1.13 5.77 3.29
CA SER A 99 0.61 6.99 2.65
C SER A 99 -0.08 6.63 1.35
N LYS A 100 -0.99 7.49 0.86
CA LYS A 100 -1.52 7.34 -0.49
C LYS A 100 -0.38 7.41 -1.51
N SER A 101 -0.44 6.59 -2.55
CA SER A 101 0.51 6.66 -3.67
C SER A 101 0.48 8.07 -4.28
N LYS A 102 1.66 8.70 -4.40
CA LYS A 102 1.81 9.98 -5.10
C LYS A 102 1.90 9.78 -6.61
N THR A 103 2.26 8.57 -7.04
CA THR A 103 2.21 8.13 -8.43
C THR A 103 0.76 7.84 -8.79
N ARG A 104 0.09 8.85 -9.34
CA ARG A 104 -1.14 8.64 -10.11
C ARG A 104 -0.78 7.92 -11.40
N GLU A 105 -1.33 6.73 -11.61
CA GLU A 105 -1.28 6.06 -12.91
C GLU A 105 -2.21 6.78 -13.87
N MET A 106 -1.68 7.82 -14.51
CA MET A 106 -2.39 8.55 -15.55
C MET A 106 -2.14 7.87 -16.88
N ASN A 107 -3.19 7.31 -17.48
CA ASN A 107 -3.15 6.73 -18.81
C ASN A 107 -3.76 7.70 -19.80
N LEU A 108 -2.94 8.19 -20.74
CA LEU A 108 -3.38 9.03 -21.86
C LEU A 108 -3.39 8.20 -23.15
N LYS A 109 -4.58 8.07 -23.75
CA LYS A 109 -4.75 7.47 -25.08
C LYS A 109 -5.14 8.56 -26.06
N ILE A 110 -4.45 8.63 -27.20
CA ILE A 110 -4.72 9.59 -28.28
C ILE A 110 -4.99 8.81 -29.57
N TRP A 111 -5.97 9.27 -30.35
CA TRP A 111 -6.23 8.75 -31.70
C TRP A 111 -6.80 9.86 -32.58
N THR A 112 -6.81 9.63 -33.89
CA THR A 112 -7.33 10.60 -34.86
C THR A 112 -8.56 10.03 -35.58
N SER A 113 -9.36 10.90 -36.21
CA SER A 113 -10.45 10.48 -37.10
C SER A 113 -9.95 9.88 -38.42
N SER A 114 -8.66 10.03 -38.75
CA SER A 114 -8.09 9.48 -39.97
C SER A 114 -7.60 8.06 -39.78
N SER A 115 -7.99 7.19 -40.71
CA SER A 115 -7.48 5.82 -40.81
C SER A 115 -6.23 5.72 -41.70
N THR A 116 -5.75 6.84 -42.26
CA THR A 116 -4.61 6.86 -43.20
C THR A 116 -3.33 7.36 -42.53
N ALA A 117 -2.19 6.77 -42.91
CA ALA A 117 -0.87 7.19 -42.42
C ALA A 117 -0.47 8.60 -42.88
N PHE A 118 -1.11 9.11 -43.94
CA PHE A 118 -0.88 10.44 -44.48
C PHE A 118 -2.07 11.34 -44.19
N ILE A 119 -1.79 12.52 -43.62
CA ILE A 119 -2.77 13.55 -43.32
C ILE A 119 -2.59 14.68 -44.35
N ASN A 120 -3.63 14.96 -45.13
CA ASN A 120 -3.64 16.13 -46.00
C ASN A 120 -4.06 17.36 -45.20
N ALA A 121 -3.09 18.16 -44.77
CA ALA A 121 -3.34 19.38 -44.00
C ALA A 121 -4.10 20.47 -44.79
N SER A 122 -4.16 20.36 -46.12
CA SER A 122 -4.89 21.29 -46.99
C SER A 122 -6.33 20.87 -47.27
N ASP A 123 -6.78 19.70 -46.80
CA ASP A 123 -8.17 19.28 -46.92
C ASP A 123 -9.02 19.96 -45.84
N LEU A 124 -9.69 21.05 -46.24
CA LEU A 124 -10.60 21.83 -45.40
C LEU A 124 -12.02 21.24 -45.35
N VAL A 125 -12.33 20.24 -46.19
CA VAL A 125 -13.66 19.60 -46.27
C VAL A 125 -13.75 18.43 -45.30
N HIS A 126 -12.65 17.70 -45.10
CA HIS A 126 -12.56 16.58 -44.16
C HIS A 126 -11.46 16.82 -43.12
N PRO A 127 -11.72 17.67 -42.11
CA PRO A 127 -10.71 17.99 -41.11
C PRO A 127 -10.33 16.74 -40.30
N ASN A 128 -9.04 16.67 -39.95
CA ASN A 128 -8.52 15.64 -39.07
C ASN A 128 -8.81 16.03 -37.61
N ILE A 129 -9.62 15.23 -36.93
CA ILE A 129 -9.99 15.44 -35.53
C ILE A 129 -9.08 14.59 -34.66
N VAL A 130 -8.52 15.18 -33.61
CA VAL A 130 -7.76 14.47 -32.58
C VAL A 130 -8.66 14.23 -31.37
N TYR A 131 -8.72 12.99 -30.93
CA TYR A 131 -9.41 12.57 -29.72
C TYR A 131 -8.41 12.17 -28.65
N ALA A 132 -8.75 12.40 -27.38
CA ALA A 132 -7.95 12.01 -26.24
C ALA A 132 -8.85 11.43 -25.14
N GLU A 133 -8.39 10.36 -24.51
CA GLU A 133 -8.96 9.79 -23.28
C GLU A 133 -7.90 9.83 -22.19
N LEU A 134 -8.26 10.39 -21.04
CA LEU A 134 -7.42 10.39 -19.84
C LEU A 134 -8.10 9.56 -18.75
N LYS A 135 -7.38 8.58 -18.21
CA LYS A 135 -7.83 7.77 -17.08
C LYS A 135 -6.89 7.94 -15.90
N ASP A 136 -7.46 8.05 -14.70
CA ASP A 136 -6.75 7.87 -13.43
C ASP A 136 -7.02 6.43 -12.99
N SER A 137 -6.00 5.58 -13.10
CA SER A 137 -6.16 4.13 -13.01
C SER A 137 -7.17 3.61 -14.05
N SER A 138 -8.36 3.16 -13.64
CA SER A 138 -9.43 2.66 -14.53
C SER A 138 -10.59 3.63 -14.73
N LEU A 139 -10.59 4.78 -14.04
CA LEU A 139 -11.71 5.73 -14.05
C LEU A 139 -11.45 6.89 -15.03
N PRO A 140 -12.44 7.29 -15.83
CA PRO A 140 -12.30 8.43 -16.73
C PRO A 140 -12.14 9.73 -15.94
N VAL A 141 -11.20 10.57 -16.35
CA VAL A 141 -11.03 11.91 -15.80
C VAL A 141 -11.94 12.87 -16.58
N LEU A 142 -12.98 13.37 -15.92
CA LEU A 142 -13.90 14.35 -16.51
C LEU A 142 -13.31 15.77 -16.43
N ASN A 143 -13.67 16.60 -17.42
CA ASN A 143 -13.25 18.02 -17.51
C ASN A 143 -11.72 18.23 -17.54
N ALA A 144 -10.96 17.23 -18.00
CA ALA A 144 -9.53 17.37 -18.21
C ALA A 144 -9.23 18.38 -19.32
N ARG A 145 -8.24 19.26 -19.10
CA ARG A 145 -7.67 20.10 -20.16
C ARG A 145 -6.48 19.39 -20.79
N VAL A 146 -6.65 18.90 -22.01
CA VAL A 146 -5.59 18.31 -22.82
C VAL A 146 -5.04 19.36 -23.76
N VAL A 147 -3.72 19.53 -23.79
CA VAL A 147 -3.03 20.46 -24.70
C VAL A 147 -2.06 19.65 -25.55
N ALA A 148 -2.30 19.61 -26.85
CA ALA A 148 -1.33 19.09 -27.82
C ALA A 148 -0.44 20.25 -28.29
N LYS A 149 0.88 20.02 -28.32
CA LYS A 149 1.85 20.95 -28.88
C LYS A 149 2.36 20.35 -30.17
N LEU A 150 2.16 21.03 -31.30
CA LEU A 150 2.87 20.69 -32.53
C LEU A 150 4.30 21.21 -32.44
N GLU A 151 5.25 20.38 -32.82
CA GLU A 151 6.65 20.74 -33.03
C GLU A 151 7.02 20.48 -34.49
#